data_AF-A0A7S0MKL7-F1
#
_entry.id   AF-A0A7S0MKL7-F1
#
_cell.length_a   1.000
_cell.length_b   1.000
_cell.length_c   1.000
_cell.angle_alpha   90.00
_cell.angle_beta   90.00
_cell.angle_gamma   90.00
#
_symmetry.space_group_name_H-M   'P 1'
#
loop_
_entity.id
_entity.type
_entity.pdbx_description
1 polymer ?
#
loop_
_entity_poly.entity_id
_entity_poly.type
_entity_poly.pdbx_seq_one_letter_code
_entity_poly.pdbx_strand_id
1 'polypeptide(L)'
;GRSGAAAEEEDEQLCRICQCSEEEAPELGRLFSPCHCRGTMRLVHAKCLDTWRRMSANSASNVQCDQCHYVYRVQRTGVANLVRRRGVVELAAVLLLALGVLLTGL
;
A
#
# COMPACT_ATOMS: atom_id res chain seq x y z
N GLY A 1 -44.36 8.06 -11.50
CA GLY A 1 -43.41 7.41 -10.58
C GLY A 1 -42.77 6.26 -11.30
N ARG A 2 -41.45 6.29 -11.48
CA ARG A 2 -40.68 5.24 -12.17
C ARG A 2 -39.88 4.55 -11.06
N SER A 3 -40.27 3.33 -10.74
CA SER A 3 -39.69 2.50 -9.68
C SER A 3 -38.57 1.63 -10.23
N GLY A 4 -37.50 1.45 -9.43
CA GLY A 4 -36.35 0.57 -9.66
C GLY A 4 -35.03 1.35 -9.61
N ALA A 5 -34.49 1.81 -8.47
CA ALA A 5 -34.05 1.08 -7.27
C ALA A 5 -32.91 0.05 -7.53
N ALA A 6 -31.75 0.55 -7.96
CA ALA A 6 -30.41 -0.03 -7.73
C ALA A 6 -29.30 0.90 -8.28
N ALA A 7 -29.41 2.22 -8.07
CA ALA A 7 -28.20 3.02 -8.00
C ALA A 7 -27.74 2.82 -6.57
N GLU A 8 -26.89 1.81 -6.35
CA GLU A 8 -26.14 1.72 -5.12
C GLU A 8 -25.47 3.09 -4.95
N GLU A 9 -25.74 3.77 -3.84
CA GLU A 9 -24.85 4.81 -3.37
C GLU A 9 -23.52 4.09 -3.16
N GLU A 10 -22.69 4.02 -4.20
CA GLU A 10 -21.29 3.68 -4.10
C GLU A 10 -20.72 4.74 -3.16
N ASP A 11 -20.73 4.43 -1.86
CA ASP A 11 -20.03 5.19 -0.83
C ASP A 11 -18.62 5.38 -1.36
N GLU A 12 -18.35 6.55 -1.94
CA GLU A 12 -17.16 6.79 -2.73
C GLU A 12 -15.97 6.51 -1.80
N GLN A 13 -15.29 5.39 -2.06
CA GLN A 13 -14.22 4.91 -1.19
C GLN A 13 -13.05 5.83 -1.45
N LEU A 14 -12.94 6.88 -0.65
CA LEU A 14 -11.94 7.93 -0.80
C LEU A 14 -10.84 7.79 0.25
N CYS A 15 -9.60 8.06 -0.15
CA CYS A 15 -8.49 8.20 0.78
C CYS A 15 -8.75 9.39 1.72
N ARG A 16 -8.74 9.17 3.04
CA ARG A 16 -8.94 10.27 3.99
C ARG A 16 -7.88 11.38 3.98
N ILE A 17 -6.75 11.15 3.32
CA ILE A 17 -5.61 12.09 3.31
C ILE A 17 -5.64 12.97 2.06
N CYS A 18 -5.82 12.38 0.87
CA CYS A 18 -5.83 13.12 -0.39
C CYS A 18 -7.22 13.32 -0.99
N GLN A 19 -8.25 12.69 -0.42
CA GLN A 19 -9.63 12.77 -0.89
C GLN A 19 -9.83 12.29 -2.33
N CYS A 20 -8.98 11.38 -2.80
CA CYS A 20 -9.09 10.75 -4.13
C CYS A 20 -9.45 9.27 -3.98
N SER A 21 -10.14 8.73 -4.98
CA SER A 21 -10.39 7.30 -5.15
C SER A 21 -9.15 6.57 -5.68
N GLU A 22 -9.20 5.24 -5.75
CA GLU A 22 -8.15 4.44 -6.39
C GLU A 22 -8.01 4.74 -7.89
N GLU A 23 -9.10 5.13 -8.54
CA GLU A 23 -9.18 5.37 -9.99
C GLU A 23 -8.65 6.76 -10.35
N GLU A 24 -8.87 7.74 -9.49
CA GLU A 24 -8.36 9.10 -9.66
C GLU A 24 -6.85 9.22 -9.40
N ALA A 25 -6.31 8.36 -8.52
CA ALA A 25 -4.89 8.38 -8.14
C ALA A 25 -4.25 6.97 -8.12
N PRO A 26 -4.26 6.24 -9.24
CA PRO A 26 -3.80 4.85 -9.31
C PRO A 26 -2.32 4.70 -8.96
N GLU A 27 -1.52 5.75 -9.15
CA GLU A 27 -0.13 5.78 -8.76
C GLU A 27 0.08 5.77 -7.24
N LEU A 28 -0.91 6.16 -6.43
CA LEU A 28 -0.82 6.14 -4.96
C LEU A 28 -1.02 4.73 -4.36
N GLY A 29 -1.46 3.80 -5.20
CA GLY A 29 -1.75 2.41 -4.84
C GLY A 29 -3.12 2.25 -4.20
N ARG A 30 -3.51 1.00 -3.92
CA ARG A 30 -4.83 0.68 -3.37
C ARG A 30 -5.11 1.31 -2.00
N LEU A 31 -6.39 1.57 -1.74
CA LEU A 31 -6.96 1.90 -0.45
C LEU A 31 -6.94 0.67 0.45
N PHE A 32 -6.60 0.90 1.71
CA PHE A 32 -6.65 -0.12 2.75
C PHE A 32 -6.91 0.52 4.11
N SER A 33 -7.22 -0.33 5.10
CA SER A 33 -7.51 0.08 6.48
C SER A 33 -6.31 -0.20 7.40
N PRO A 34 -5.41 0.76 7.68
CA PRO A 34 -4.25 0.56 8.56
C PRO A 34 -4.63 0.58 10.04
N CYS A 35 -5.84 1.04 10.37
CA CYS A 35 -6.33 1.21 11.73
C CYS A 35 -7.81 0.81 11.85
N HIS A 36 -8.38 1.00 13.04
CA HIS A 36 -9.78 0.66 13.37
C HIS A 36 -10.74 1.86 13.34
N CYS A 37 -10.40 2.92 12.60
CA CYS A 37 -11.38 3.98 12.32
C CYS A 37 -12.60 3.39 11.59
N ARG A 38 -13.74 4.09 11.66
CA ARG A 38 -15.00 3.66 11.03
C ARG A 38 -15.28 4.44 9.76
N GLY A 39 -16.11 3.89 8.88
CA GLY A 39 -16.49 4.52 7.60
C GLY A 39 -15.28 4.81 6.71
N THR A 40 -15.35 5.88 5.93
CA THR A 40 -14.29 6.34 5.03
C THR A 40 -13.02 6.79 5.76
N MET A 41 -13.12 7.15 7.06
CA MET A 41 -11.97 7.54 7.88
C MET A 41 -10.95 6.44 8.14
N ARG A 42 -11.26 5.20 7.77
CA ARG A 42 -10.33 4.08 7.85
C ARG A 42 -9.50 3.92 6.58
N LEU A 43 -9.93 4.48 5.45
CA LEU A 43 -9.33 4.22 4.15
C LEU A 43 -8.21 5.21 3.86
N VAL A 44 -7.04 4.68 3.46
CA VAL A 44 -5.90 5.47 2.99
C VAL A 44 -5.19 4.73 1.87
N HIS A 45 -4.61 5.49 0.93
CA HIS A 45 -3.62 4.93 0.01
C HIS A 45 -2.33 4.55 0.75
N ALA A 46 -1.68 3.48 0.30
CA ALA A 46 -0.38 3.03 0.83
C ALA A 46 0.66 4.17 0.81
N LYS A 47 0.78 4.90 -0.31
CA LYS A 47 1.72 6.02 -0.41
C LYS A 47 1.33 7.23 0.44
N CYS A 48 0.05 7.55 0.55
CA CYS A 48 -0.42 8.66 1.39
C CYS A 48 -0.07 8.42 2.86
N LEU A 49 -0.33 7.21 3.37
CA LEU A 49 0.01 6.87 4.75
C LEU A 49 1.52 6.92 4.98
N ASP A 50 2.29 6.40 4.05
CA ASP A 50 3.76 6.35 4.14
C ASP A 50 4.38 7.76 4.14
N THR A 51 3.86 8.66 3.31
CA THR A 51 4.24 10.09 3.34
C THR A 51 3.81 10.76 4.65
N TRP A 52 2.56 10.56 5.10
CA TRP A 52 2.09 11.11 6.38
C TRP A 52 2.98 10.70 7.56
N ARG A 53 3.34 9.41 7.63
CA ARG A 53 4.21 8.84 8.68
C ARG A 53 5.62 9.44 8.70
N ARG A 54 6.10 9.97 7.57
CA ARG A 54 7.42 10.61 7.45
C ARG A 54 7.38 12.11 7.69
N MET A 55 6.30 12.77 7.28
CA MET A 55 6.20 14.23 7.28
C MET A 55 5.51 14.78 8.53
N SER A 56 4.76 13.96 9.27
CA SER A 56 4.08 14.39 10.50
C SER A 56 5.09 14.88 11.54
N ALA A 57 4.81 16.04 12.14
CA ALA A 57 5.57 16.56 13.27
C ALA A 57 5.41 15.70 14.53
N ASN A 58 4.33 14.92 14.62
CA ASN A 58 4.10 13.99 15.71
C ASN A 58 4.83 12.67 15.45
N SER A 59 5.84 12.37 16.25
CA SER A 59 6.62 11.13 16.14
C SER A 59 5.78 9.87 16.32
N ALA A 60 4.68 9.94 17.09
CA ALA A 60 3.75 8.83 17.25
C ALA A 60 3.00 8.49 15.95
N SER A 61 2.78 9.46 15.06
CA SER A 61 2.12 9.22 13.77
C SER A 61 2.88 8.25 12.88
N ASN A 62 4.18 7.99 13.15
CA ASN A 62 4.97 7.00 12.43
C ASN A 62 4.53 5.56 12.74
N VAL A 63 3.99 5.31 13.94
CA VAL A 63 3.71 3.96 14.45
C VAL A 63 2.22 3.72 14.70
N GLN A 64 1.44 4.76 14.97
CA GLN A 64 0.02 4.64 15.29
C GLN A 64 -0.84 5.69 14.61
N CYS A 65 -2.14 5.41 14.54
CA CYS A 65 -3.14 6.34 14.02
C CYS A 65 -3.31 7.55 14.95
N ASP A 66 -3.35 8.76 14.38
CA ASP A 66 -3.59 9.98 15.18
C ASP A 66 -5.04 10.10 15.67
N GLN A 67 -5.97 9.35 15.07
CA GLN A 67 -7.39 9.45 15.36
C GLN A 67 -7.86 8.41 16.38
N CYS A 68 -7.52 7.13 16.16
CA CYS A 68 -7.94 6.04 17.03
C CYS A 68 -6.80 5.42 17.85
N HIS A 69 -5.57 5.94 17.71
CA HIS A 69 -4.36 5.47 18.42
C HIS A 69 -4.00 3.99 18.21
N TYR A 70 -4.65 3.32 17.25
CA TYR A 70 -4.29 1.96 16.89
C TYR A 70 -2.90 1.92 16.26
N VAL A 71 -2.05 1.02 16.75
CA VAL A 71 -0.71 0.75 16.20
C VAL A 71 -0.85 0.06 14.85
N TYR A 72 -0.31 0.67 13.80
CA TYR A 72 -0.47 0.16 12.45
C TYR A 72 0.10 -1.26 12.32
N ARG A 73 -0.69 -2.19 11.78
CA ARG A 73 -0.21 -3.53 11.40
C ARG A 73 0.47 -3.46 10.04
N VAL A 74 1.64 -2.84 9.97
CA VAL A 74 2.45 -2.84 8.74
C VAL A 74 3.21 -4.15 8.68
N GLN A 75 2.77 -5.10 7.85
CA GLN A 75 3.62 -6.22 7.46
C GLN A 75 4.77 -5.66 6.62
N ARG A 76 5.91 -5.40 7.27
CA ARG A 76 7.14 -5.01 6.59
C ARG A 76 7.60 -6.19 5.72
N THR A 77 7.10 -6.28 4.49
CA THR A 77 7.75 -7.06 3.45
C THR A 77 9.00 -6.28 3.00
N GLY A 78 10.03 -6.22 3.85
CA GLY A 78 11.31 -5.59 3.51
C GLY A 78 11.93 -6.17 2.23
N VAL A 79 11.62 -7.44 1.95
CA VAL A 79 12.00 -8.16 0.73
C VAL A 79 11.22 -7.71 -0.51
N ALA A 80 10.00 -7.14 -0.37
CA ALA A 80 9.18 -6.76 -1.53
C ALA A 80 9.84 -5.63 -2.33
N ASN A 81 10.46 -4.65 -1.68
CA ASN A 81 11.18 -3.60 -2.39
C ASN A 81 12.49 -4.10 -3.04
N LEU A 82 13.14 -5.11 -2.45
CA LEU A 82 14.33 -5.74 -3.02
C LEU A 82 13.96 -6.53 -4.29
N VAL A 83 12.91 -7.34 -4.21
CA VAL A 83 12.39 -8.15 -5.33
C VAL A 83 11.75 -7.26 -6.41
N ARG A 84 11.22 -6.10 -6.06
CA ARG A 84 10.63 -5.15 -7.03
C ARG A 84 11.67 -4.40 -7.86
N ARG A 85 12.96 -4.42 -7.46
CA ARG A 85 14.04 -3.87 -8.30
C ARG A 85 14.33 -4.84 -9.44
N ARG A 86 13.90 -4.48 -10.66
CA ARG A 86 14.19 -5.25 -11.88
C ARG A 86 15.65 -5.68 -11.97
N GLY A 87 16.60 -4.78 -11.70
CA GLY A 87 18.03 -5.11 -11.74
C GLY A 87 18.48 -6.17 -10.71
N VAL A 88 17.82 -6.26 -9.55
CA VAL A 88 18.13 -7.29 -8.55
C VAL A 88 17.63 -8.66 -9.01
N VAL A 89 16.46 -8.71 -9.63
CA VAL A 89 15.89 -9.95 -10.17
C VAL A 89 16.75 -10.46 -11.34
N GLU A 90 17.14 -9.58 -12.25
CA GLU A 90 18.03 -9.92 -13.38
C GLU A 90 19.38 -10.46 -12.88
N LEU A 91 20.04 -9.75 -11.96
CA LEU A 91 21.31 -10.20 -11.37
C LEU A 91 21.19 -11.55 -10.65
N ALA A 92 20.12 -11.73 -9.87
CA ALA A 92 19.87 -12.99 -9.17
C ALA A 92 19.66 -14.15 -10.16
N ALA A 93 18.89 -13.92 -11.23
CA ALA A 93 18.67 -14.93 -12.26
C ALA A 93 19.97 -15.31 -12.99
N VAL A 94 20.79 -14.33 -13.38
CA VAL A 94 22.09 -14.56 -14.03
C VAL A 94 23.04 -15.33 -13.12
N LEU A 95 23.12 -14.97 -11.83
CA LEU A 95 23.96 -15.68 -10.86
C LEU A 95 23.52 -17.13 -10.65
N LEU A 96 22.22 -17.39 -10.56
CA LEU A 96 21.67 -18.74 -10.42
C LEU A 96 21.96 -19.59 -11.67
N LEU A 97 21.82 -19.02 -12.86
CA LEU A 97 22.14 -19.70 -14.11
C LEU A 97 23.64 -20.01 -14.21
N ALA A 98 24.51 -19.04 -13.91
CA ALA A 98 25.96 -19.22 -13.95
C ALA A 98 26.43 -20.27 -12.93
N LEU A 99 25.90 -20.25 -11.70
CA LEU A 99 26.17 -21.29 -10.70
C LEU A 99 25.69 -22.66 -11.19
N GLY A 100 24.50 -22.73 -11.80
CA GLY A 100 23.99 -23.96 -12.40
C GLY A 100 24.95 -24.54 -13.43
N VAL A 101 25.41 -23.72 -14.38
CA VAL A 101 26.39 -24.10 -15.42
C VAL A 101 27.67 -24.65 -14.79
N LEU A 102 28.25 -23.92 -13.83
CA LEU A 102 29.47 -24.32 -13.12
C LEU A 102 29.31 -25.63 -12.33
N LEU A 103 28.15 -25.86 -11.71
CA LEU A 103 27.86 -27.08 -10.94
C LEU A 103 27.59 -28.29 -11.84
N THR A 104 27.01 -28.09 -13.02
CA THR A 104 26.79 -29.15 -14.02
C THR A 104 28.03 -29.45 -14.86
N GLY A 105 29.10 -28.65 -14.73
CA GLY A 105 30.38 -28.84 -15.41
C GLY A 105 30.34 -28.59 -16.92
N LEU A 106 29.45 -27.70 -17.38
CA LEU A 106 29.41 -27.21 -18.76
C LEU A 106 30.39 -26.05 -18.95
#